data_AF-A0A1G2VDA2-F1
#
_entry.id   AF-A0A1G2VDA2-F1
#
_cell.length_a   1.000
_cell.length_b   1.000
_cell.length_c   1.000
_cell.angle_alpha   90.00
_cell.angle_beta   90.00
_cell.angle_gamma   90.00
#
_symmetry.space_group_name_H-M   'P 1'
#
loop_
_entity.id
_entity.type
_entity.pdbx_description
1 polymer ?
#
loop_
_entity_poly.entity_id
_entity_poly.type
_entity_poly.pdbx_seq_one_letter_code
_entity_poly.pdbx_strand_id
1 'polypeptide(L)'
;MPDKKRIQKGALSVTRWVGSPASIVIHTILFAGSFFAVFTGWLHFDRMLLILTTIVSLEAIYLAIFIQMTINYTTQELAEVSEDIEEMQEDIGEIAEDVDELQEDVEEIGEDVDELNEEEASEEVLEEARKNEQKKTLVDIQSDLRKLMQDIERLQQPKQ
;
A
#
# COMPACT_ATOMS: atom_id res chain seq x y z
N MET A 1 3.96 0.84 -39.61
CA MET A 1 2.57 1.18 -39.23
C MET A 1 2.61 2.49 -38.48
N PRO A 2 1.74 3.48 -38.78
CA PRO A 2 1.70 4.71 -38.00
C PRO A 2 1.45 4.39 -36.52
N ASP A 3 2.18 5.03 -35.61
CA ASP A 3 2.06 4.81 -34.17
C ASP A 3 0.60 4.96 -33.73
N LYS A 4 0.02 3.86 -33.21
CA LYS A 4 -1.35 3.86 -32.65
C LYS A 4 -1.56 5.03 -31.68
N LYS A 5 -0.55 5.35 -30.86
CA LYS A 5 -0.52 6.48 -29.92
C LYS A 5 -0.70 7.86 -30.57
N ARG A 6 -0.25 8.07 -31.82
CA ARG A 6 -0.37 9.36 -32.51
C ARG A 6 -1.78 9.60 -33.06
N ILE A 7 -2.38 8.57 -33.63
CA ILE A 7 -3.76 8.62 -34.14
C ILE A 7 -4.74 8.82 -32.96
N GLN A 8 -4.47 8.15 -31.84
CA GLN A 8 -5.24 8.27 -30.59
C GLN A 8 -5.22 9.70 -30.03
N LYS A 9 -4.03 10.30 -29.86
CA LYS A 9 -3.90 11.69 -29.38
C LYS A 9 -4.61 12.68 -30.27
N GLY A 10 -4.62 12.45 -31.59
CA GLY A 10 -5.37 13.24 -32.56
C GLY A 10 -6.88 13.18 -32.30
N ALA A 11 -7.46 11.97 -32.23
CA ALA A 11 -8.88 11.78 -31.98
C ALA A 11 -9.35 12.41 -30.66
N LEU A 12 -8.61 12.17 -29.57
CA LEU A 12 -8.88 12.75 -28.25
C LEU A 12 -8.86 14.29 -28.26
N SER A 13 -7.89 14.88 -28.96
CA SER A 13 -7.76 16.34 -29.06
C SER A 13 -8.93 16.95 -29.84
N VAL A 14 -9.34 16.31 -30.95
CA VAL A 14 -10.47 16.75 -31.77
C VAL A 14 -11.77 16.66 -30.97
N THR A 15 -12.06 15.52 -30.32
CA THR A 15 -13.27 15.36 -29.51
C THR A 15 -13.34 16.39 -28.38
N ARG A 16 -12.21 16.65 -27.71
CA ARG A 16 -12.14 17.64 -26.62
C ARG A 16 -12.33 19.08 -27.10
N TRP A 17 -11.81 19.42 -28.28
CA TRP A 17 -12.01 20.74 -28.88
C TRP A 17 -13.45 20.95 -29.32
N VAL A 18 -14.05 19.99 -30.01
CA VAL A 18 -15.44 20.11 -30.50
C VAL A 18 -16.46 20.07 -29.36
N GLY A 19 -16.18 19.34 -28.28
CA GLY A 19 -16.99 19.37 -27.06
C GLY A 19 -16.84 20.63 -26.19
N SER A 20 -16.02 21.61 -26.59
CA SER A 20 -15.76 22.80 -25.77
C SER A 20 -16.83 23.90 -25.94
N PRO A 21 -17.02 24.78 -24.94
CA PRO A 21 -17.92 25.95 -25.08
C PRO A 21 -17.54 26.87 -26.26
N ALA A 22 -16.25 26.94 -26.63
CA ALA A 22 -15.78 27.71 -27.78
C ALA A 22 -16.34 27.16 -29.10
N SER A 23 -16.46 25.83 -29.22
CA SER A 23 -17.10 25.18 -30.37
C SER A 23 -18.55 25.62 -30.52
N ILE A 24 -19.32 25.66 -29.43
CA ILE A 24 -20.73 26.11 -29.46
C ILE A 24 -20.84 27.53 -30.00
N VAL A 25 -19.96 28.44 -29.56
CA VAL A 25 -19.93 29.83 -30.04
C VAL A 25 -19.62 29.90 -31.53
N ILE A 26 -18.60 29.17 -31.99
CA ILE A 26 -18.22 29.12 -33.41
C ILE A 26 -19.37 28.57 -34.28
N HIS A 27 -19.98 27.46 -33.88
CA HIS A 27 -21.11 26.86 -34.59
C HIS A 27 -22.34 27.78 -34.63
N THR A 28 -22.62 28.47 -33.52
CA THR A 28 -23.72 29.45 -33.46
C THR A 28 -23.47 30.62 -34.42
N ILE A 29 -22.24 31.13 -34.48
CA ILE A 29 -21.87 32.22 -35.40
C ILE A 29 -21.93 31.74 -36.85
N LEU A 30 -21.41 30.55 -37.17
CA LEU A 30 -21.43 29.99 -38.52
C LEU A 30 -22.89 29.79 -39.00
N PHE A 31 -23.74 29.24 -38.14
CA PHE A 31 -25.16 29.07 -38.40
C PHE A 31 -25.84 30.43 -38.64
N ALA A 32 -25.69 31.41 -37.75
CA ALA A 32 -26.25 32.74 -37.96
C ALA A 32 -25.71 33.41 -39.25
N GLY A 33 -24.42 33.21 -39.55
CA GLY A 33 -23.76 33.70 -40.75
C GLY A 33 -24.33 33.09 -42.04
N SER A 34 -24.72 31.81 -42.04
CA SER A 34 -25.33 31.16 -43.21
C SER A 34 -26.70 31.77 -43.53
N PHE A 35 -27.51 32.10 -42.52
CA PHE A 35 -28.77 32.81 -42.70
C PHE A 35 -28.56 34.27 -43.12
N PHE A 36 -27.53 34.93 -42.57
CA PHE A 36 -27.18 36.29 -42.98
C PHE A 36 -26.77 36.37 -44.47
N ALA A 37 -26.03 35.36 -44.97
CA ALA A 37 -25.66 35.29 -46.38
C ALA A 37 -26.87 35.11 -47.34
N VAL A 38 -27.94 34.49 -46.86
CA VAL A 38 -29.22 34.44 -47.61
C VAL A 38 -29.92 35.80 -47.54
N PHE A 39 -29.91 36.45 -46.38
CA PHE A 39 -30.52 37.78 -46.19
C PHE A 39 -29.92 38.86 -47.09
N THR A 40 -28.59 38.83 -47.32
CA THR A 40 -27.91 39.76 -48.25
C THR A 40 -28.07 39.38 -49.72
N GLY A 41 -28.72 38.25 -50.02
CA GLY A 41 -28.95 37.76 -51.39
C GLY A 41 -27.74 37.10 -52.05
N TRP A 42 -26.66 36.82 -51.32
CA TRP A 42 -25.48 36.14 -51.87
C TRP A 42 -25.72 34.66 -52.18
N LEU A 43 -26.63 34.02 -51.44
CA LEU A 43 -27.00 32.62 -51.58
C LEU A 43 -28.52 32.45 -51.61
N HIS A 44 -29.00 31.56 -52.47
CA HIS A 44 -30.40 31.12 -52.43
C HIS A 44 -30.62 30.20 -51.22
N PHE A 45 -31.81 30.29 -50.62
CA PHE A 45 -32.19 29.54 -49.41
C PHE A 45 -31.97 28.02 -49.56
N ASP A 46 -32.43 27.42 -50.65
CA ASP A 46 -32.31 25.97 -50.88
C ASP A 46 -30.86 25.50 -50.96
N ARG A 47 -29.99 26.29 -51.62
CA ARG A 47 -28.57 25.98 -51.72
C ARG A 47 -27.86 26.13 -50.37
N MET A 48 -28.23 27.15 -49.60
CA MET A 48 -27.72 27.32 -48.24
C MET A 48 -28.09 26.13 -47.35
N LEU A 49 -29.36 25.70 -47.37
CA LEU A 49 -29.79 24.53 -46.60
C LEU A 49 -29.03 23.26 -46.99
N LEU A 50 -28.85 23.00 -48.29
CA LEU A 50 -28.10 21.85 -48.78
C LEU A 50 -26.64 21.87 -48.29
N ILE A 51 -25.95 23.02 -48.39
CA ILE A 51 -24.56 23.15 -47.92
C ILE A 51 -24.47 23.02 -46.40
N LEU A 52 -25.33 23.72 -45.66
CA LEU A 52 -25.31 23.71 -44.20
C LEU A 52 -25.58 22.31 -43.65
N THR A 53 -26.63 21.65 -44.14
CA THR A 53 -26.98 20.29 -43.72
C THR A 53 -25.92 19.27 -44.09
N THR A 54 -25.30 19.37 -45.28
CA THR A 54 -24.20 18.47 -45.65
C THR A 54 -22.98 18.66 -44.75
N ILE A 55 -22.57 19.90 -44.48
CA ILE A 55 -21.43 20.17 -43.57
C ILE A 55 -21.73 19.68 -42.15
N VAL A 56 -22.89 20.04 -41.60
CA VAL A 56 -23.28 19.62 -40.24
C VAL A 56 -23.44 18.10 -40.15
N SER A 57 -23.95 17.44 -41.19
CA SER A 57 -24.06 15.97 -41.21
C SER A 57 -22.68 15.29 -41.27
N LEU A 58 -21.73 15.83 -42.05
CA LEU A 58 -20.37 15.32 -42.08
C LEU A 58 -19.70 15.49 -40.72
N GLU A 59 -19.83 16.68 -40.10
CA GLU A 59 -19.30 16.92 -38.76
C GLU A 59 -19.85 15.91 -37.74
N ALA A 60 -21.16 15.66 -37.75
CA ALA A 60 -21.81 14.69 -36.87
C ALA A 60 -21.25 13.26 -37.06
N ILE A 61 -21.05 12.83 -38.31
CA ILE A 61 -20.47 11.51 -38.60
C ILE A 61 -19.02 11.42 -38.10
N TYR A 62 -18.20 12.44 -38.36
CA TYR A 62 -16.81 12.46 -37.91
C TYR A 62 -16.71 12.45 -36.38
N LEU A 63 -17.55 13.23 -35.68
CA LEU A 63 -17.59 13.23 -34.22
C LEU A 63 -18.02 11.89 -33.65
N ALA A 64 -19.04 11.25 -34.23
CA ALA A 64 -19.48 9.93 -33.79
C ALA A 64 -18.34 8.90 -33.90
N ILE A 65 -17.58 8.93 -34.99
CA ILE A 65 -16.42 8.05 -35.19
C ILE A 65 -15.32 8.35 -34.16
N PHE A 66 -15.00 9.62 -33.91
CA PHE A 66 -13.99 9.97 -32.91
C PHE A 66 -14.40 9.58 -31.49
N ILE A 67 -15.67 9.78 -31.12
CA ILE A 67 -16.22 9.34 -29.83
C ILE A 67 -16.12 7.82 -29.71
N GLN A 68 -16.52 7.06 -30.74
CA GLN A 68 -16.42 5.60 -30.72
C GLN A 68 -14.96 5.14 -30.58
N MET A 69 -14.03 5.81 -31.25
CA MET A 69 -12.60 5.51 -31.14
C MET A 69 -12.08 5.78 -29.72
N THR A 70 -12.50 6.88 -29.10
CA THR A 70 -12.16 7.20 -27.71
C THR A 70 -12.76 6.18 -26.74
N ILE A 71 -14.02 5.78 -26.92
CA ILE A 71 -14.66 4.75 -26.07
C ILE A 71 -13.91 3.42 -26.18
N ASN A 72 -13.64 2.94 -27.39
CA ASN A 72 -12.91 1.68 -27.59
C ASN A 72 -11.53 1.71 -26.92
N TYR A 73 -10.85 2.86 -26.96
CA TYR A 73 -9.58 3.04 -26.29
C TYR A 73 -9.72 3.02 -24.76
N THR A 74 -10.63 3.80 -24.20
CA THR A 74 -10.87 3.84 -22.76
C THR A 74 -11.31 2.48 -22.23
N THR A 75 -12.10 1.71 -22.97
CA THR A 75 -12.44 0.32 -22.61
C THR A 75 -11.20 -0.57 -22.55
N GLN A 76 -10.25 -0.40 -23.48
CA GLN A 76 -9.00 -1.16 -23.45
C GLN A 76 -8.14 -0.76 -22.25
N GLU A 77 -7.97 0.55 -21.99
CA GLU A 77 -7.23 1.00 -20.79
C GLU A 77 -7.90 0.55 -19.49
N LEU A 78 -9.23 0.53 -19.42
CA LEU A 78 -9.92 0.02 -18.24
C LEU A 78 -9.69 -1.48 -18.04
N ALA A 79 -9.56 -2.25 -19.12
CA ALA A 79 -9.22 -3.67 -19.01
C ALA A 79 -7.79 -3.87 -18.47
N GLU A 80 -6.82 -3.10 -18.98
CA GLU A 80 -5.43 -3.10 -18.48
C GLU A 80 -5.36 -2.71 -17.00
N VAL A 81 -6.03 -1.62 -16.61
CA VAL A 81 -6.10 -1.22 -15.19
C VAL A 81 -6.82 -2.26 -14.33
N SER A 82 -7.77 -3.01 -14.87
CA SER A 82 -8.43 -4.09 -14.11
C SER A 82 -7.49 -5.26 -13.88
N GLU A 83 -6.66 -5.62 -14.86
CA GLU A 83 -5.61 -6.64 -14.74
C GLU A 83 -4.57 -6.21 -13.69
N ASP A 84 -4.11 -4.96 -13.73
CA ASP A 84 -3.20 -4.42 -12.71
C ASP A 84 -3.81 -4.48 -11.29
N ILE A 85 -5.12 -4.25 -11.16
CA ILE A 85 -5.83 -4.34 -9.87
C ILE A 85 -5.95 -5.80 -9.38
N GLU A 86 -6.06 -6.77 -10.29
CA GLU A 86 -6.07 -8.19 -9.96
C GLU A 86 -4.68 -8.63 -9.48
N GLU A 87 -3.60 -8.24 -10.16
CA GLU A 87 -2.22 -8.49 -9.72
C GLU A 87 -1.95 -7.89 -8.33
N MET A 88 -2.34 -6.63 -8.11
CA MET A 88 -2.21 -6.00 -6.79
C MET A 88 -2.99 -6.74 -5.69
N GLN A 89 -4.11 -7.39 -6.01
CA GLN A 89 -4.85 -8.18 -5.02
C GLN A 89 -4.16 -9.50 -4.68
N GLU A 90 -3.49 -10.12 -5.65
CA GLU A 90 -2.64 -11.29 -5.43
C GLU A 90 -1.47 -10.93 -4.51
N ASP A 91 -0.76 -9.83 -4.78
CA ASP A 91 0.33 -9.32 -3.93
C ASP A 91 -0.14 -9.05 -2.49
N ILE A 92 -1.33 -8.46 -2.32
CA ILE A 92 -1.91 -8.22 -0.98
C ILE A 92 -2.23 -9.55 -0.27
N GLY A 93 -2.63 -10.57 -1.03
CA GLY A 93 -2.86 -11.92 -0.52
C GLY A 93 -1.57 -12.56 0.00
N GLU A 94 -0.48 -12.49 -0.77
CA GLU A 94 0.84 -12.99 -0.36
C GLU A 94 1.35 -12.26 0.90
N ILE A 95 1.25 -10.93 0.94
CA ILE A 95 1.63 -10.15 2.13
C ILE A 95 0.79 -10.55 3.36
N ALA A 96 -0.49 -10.90 3.18
CA ALA A 96 -1.32 -11.34 4.30
C ALA A 96 -0.84 -12.69 4.85
N GLU A 97 -0.44 -13.63 3.98
CA GLU A 97 0.16 -14.90 4.38
C GLU A 97 1.48 -14.68 5.14
N ASP A 98 2.37 -13.83 4.62
CA ASP A 98 3.62 -13.45 5.30
C ASP A 98 3.38 -12.83 6.69
N VAL A 99 2.33 -12.02 6.83
CA VAL A 99 1.97 -11.38 8.12
C VAL A 99 1.40 -12.39 9.10
N ASP A 100 0.71 -13.43 8.64
CA ASP A 100 0.24 -14.52 9.49
C ASP A 100 1.43 -15.40 9.95
N GLU A 101 2.37 -15.73 9.06
CA GLU A 101 3.60 -16.45 9.43
C GLU A 101 4.43 -15.66 10.46
N LEU A 102 4.61 -14.35 10.24
CA LEU A 102 5.29 -13.47 11.22
C LEU A 102 4.55 -13.38 12.56
N GLN A 103 3.23 -13.55 12.60
CA GLN A 103 2.50 -13.60 13.87
C GLN A 103 2.79 -14.89 14.63
N GLU A 104 2.86 -16.02 13.94
CA GLU A 104 3.25 -17.31 14.53
C GLU A 104 4.68 -17.22 15.10
N ASP A 105 5.63 -16.67 14.34
CA ASP A 105 7.02 -16.46 14.80
C ASP A 105 7.09 -15.59 16.07
N VAL A 106 6.25 -14.55 16.15
CA VAL A 106 6.21 -13.66 17.33
C VAL A 106 5.61 -14.37 18.54
N GLU A 107 4.64 -15.26 18.33
CA GLU A 107 4.06 -16.07 19.41
C GLU A 107 5.09 -17.08 19.95
N GLU A 108 5.82 -17.78 19.07
CA GLU A 108 6.92 -18.69 19.46
C GLU A 108 8.02 -17.98 20.24
N ILE A 109 8.47 -16.81 19.78
CA ILE A 109 9.44 -15.99 20.52
C ILE A 109 8.88 -15.58 21.89
N GLY A 110 7.57 -15.34 21.99
CA GLY A 110 6.91 -15.05 23.25
C GLY A 110 7.01 -16.21 24.24
N GLU A 111 6.74 -17.43 23.78
CA GLU A 111 6.87 -18.65 24.57
C GLU A 111 8.31 -18.90 25.03
N ASP A 112 9.29 -18.75 24.11
CA ASP A 112 10.72 -18.89 24.43
C ASP A 112 11.17 -17.90 25.52
N VAL A 113 10.69 -16.66 25.47
CA VAL A 113 11.01 -15.64 26.48
C VAL A 113 10.41 -15.98 27.84
N ASP A 114 9.20 -16.54 27.87
CA ASP A 114 8.56 -16.97 29.10
C ASP A 114 9.28 -18.18 29.72
N GLU A 115 9.70 -19.16 28.91
CA GLU A 115 10.48 -20.32 29.38
C GLU A 115 11.84 -19.88 29.97
N LEU A 116 12.56 -18.98 29.29
CA LEU A 116 13.83 -18.43 29.80
C LEU A 116 13.65 -17.69 31.13
N ASN A 117 12.56 -16.94 31.30
CA ASN A 117 12.25 -16.27 32.56
C ASN A 117 11.97 -17.27 33.69
N GLU A 118 11.25 -18.36 33.40
CA GLU A 118 11.01 -19.43 34.38
C GLU A 118 12.29 -20.14 34.78
N GLU A 119 13.18 -20.43 33.81
CA GLU A 119 14.49 -21.02 34.06
C GLU A 119 15.35 -20.12 34.94
N GLU A 120 15.50 -18.83 34.62
CA GLU A 120 16.25 -17.86 35.43
C GLU A 120 15.72 -17.79 36.87
N ALA A 121 14.39 -17.71 37.04
CA ALA A 121 13.77 -17.68 38.37
C ALA A 121 14.07 -18.96 39.16
N SER A 122 14.06 -20.12 38.50
CA SER A 122 14.37 -21.41 39.12
C SER A 122 15.84 -21.51 39.55
N GLU A 123 16.76 -21.03 38.71
CA GLU A 123 18.20 -21.01 39.00
C GLU A 123 18.52 -20.10 40.19
N GLU A 124 17.90 -18.91 40.26
CA GLU A 124 18.07 -17.98 41.38
C GLU A 124 17.69 -18.63 42.72
N VAL A 125 16.56 -19.34 42.76
CA VAL A 125 16.10 -20.06 43.96
C VAL A 125 17.09 -21.15 44.37
N LEU A 126 17.63 -21.89 43.40
CA LEU A 126 18.61 -22.95 43.65
C LEU A 126 19.94 -22.38 44.19
N GLU A 127 20.42 -21.28 43.61
CA GLU A 127 21.63 -20.57 44.05
C GLU A 127 21.48 -20.00 45.47
N GLU A 128 20.34 -19.39 45.79
CA GLU A 128 19.98 -18.93 47.14
C GLU A 128 20.00 -20.07 48.16
N ALA A 129 19.40 -21.21 47.83
CA ALA A 129 19.40 -22.39 48.69
C ALA A 129 20.82 -22.90 48.95
N ARG A 130 21.65 -22.99 47.89
CA ARG A 130 23.05 -23.43 47.98
C ARG A 130 23.89 -22.47 48.82
N LYS A 131 23.72 -21.16 48.65
CA LYS A 131 24.37 -20.13 49.48
C LYS A 131 23.97 -20.26 50.96
N ASN A 132 22.71 -20.52 51.24
CA ASN A 132 22.24 -20.69 52.63
C ASN A 132 22.77 -21.96 53.28
N GLU A 133 22.86 -23.07 52.55
CA GLU A 133 23.50 -24.30 53.04
C GLU A 133 24.99 -24.06 53.33
N GLN A 134 25.73 -23.44 52.40
CA GLN A 134 27.13 -23.09 52.62
C GLN A 134 27.33 -22.18 53.85
N LYS A 135 26.46 -21.19 54.05
CA LYS A 135 26.49 -20.34 55.27
C LYS A 135 26.34 -21.16 56.54
N LYS A 136 25.42 -22.14 56.60
CA LYS A 136 25.25 -23.02 57.76
C LYS A 136 26.52 -23.82 58.03
N THR A 137 27.08 -24.46 57.02
CA THR A 137 28.32 -25.24 57.13
C THR A 137 29.49 -24.39 57.62
N LEU A 138 29.61 -23.15 57.14
CA LEU A 138 30.65 -22.21 57.61
C LEU A 138 30.47 -21.83 59.09
N VAL A 139 29.23 -21.61 59.54
CA VAL A 139 28.91 -21.33 60.95
C VAL A 139 29.26 -22.51 61.84
N ASP A 140 28.94 -23.74 61.41
CA ASP A 140 29.26 -24.96 62.15
C ASP A 140 30.78 -25.13 62.30
N ILE A 141 31.54 -24.97 61.22
CA ILE A 141 33.02 -24.99 61.24
C ILE A 141 33.57 -23.91 62.18
N GLN A 142 33.01 -22.69 62.15
CA GLN A 142 33.44 -21.60 63.03
C GLN A 142 33.19 -21.92 64.51
N SER A 143 32.04 -22.53 64.82
CA SER A 143 31.70 -22.99 66.16
C SER A 143 32.68 -24.06 66.66
N ASP A 144 33.00 -25.03 65.82
CA ASP A 144 33.90 -26.13 66.17
C ASP A 144 35.34 -25.64 66.36
N LEU A 145 35.81 -24.71 65.52
CA LEU A 145 37.10 -24.04 65.73
C LEU A 145 37.17 -23.29 67.07
N ARG A 146 36.09 -22.60 67.47
CA ARG A 146 36.02 -21.95 68.80
C ARG A 146 36.11 -22.94 69.95
N LYS A 147 35.43 -24.08 69.85
CA LYS A 147 35.52 -25.16 70.87
C LYS A 147 36.95 -25.69 70.95
N LEU A 148 37.57 -25.99 69.81
CA LEU A 148 38.96 -26.45 69.74
C LEU A 148 39.92 -25.44 70.36
N MET A 149 39.76 -24.14 70.10
CA MET A 149 40.58 -23.10 70.75
C MET A 149 40.40 -23.10 72.26
N GLN A 150 39.15 -23.18 72.77
CA GLN A 150 38.89 -23.26 74.21
C GLN A 150 39.50 -24.52 74.84
N ASP A 151 39.42 -25.66 74.14
CA ASP A 151 39.99 -26.92 74.61
C ASP A 151 41.52 -26.86 74.63
N ILE A 152 42.15 -26.21 73.64
CA ILE A 152 43.60 -25.92 73.64
C ILE A 152 43.98 -25.00 74.82
N GLU A 153 43.20 -23.95 75.08
CA GLU A 153 43.42 -23.03 76.22
C GLU A 153 43.37 -23.77 77.56
N ARG A 154 42.40 -24.68 77.72
CA ARG A 154 42.27 -25.53 78.92
C ARG A 154 43.44 -26.49 79.09
N LEU A 155 44.03 -26.97 77.99
CA LEU A 155 45.22 -27.83 78.01
C LEU A 155 46.52 -27.06 78.28
N GLN A 156 46.54 -25.75 78.01
CA GLN A 156 47.69 -24.87 78.29
C GLN A 156 47.72 -24.31 79.71
N GLN A 157 46.63 -24.42 80.49
CA GLN A 157 46.67 -24.04 81.90
C GLN A 157 47.50 -25.08 82.71
N PRO A 158 48.50 -24.63 83.49
CA PRO A 158 49.32 -25.54 84.27
C PRO A 158 48.46 -26.22 85.35
N LYS A 159 48.51 -27.56 85.39
CA LYS A 159 47.87 -28.34 86.45
C LYS A 159 48.47 -27.93 87.80
N GLN A 160 47.65 -27.34 88.68
CA GLN A 160 47.93 -27.30 90.13
C GLN A 160 47.70 -28.69 90.73
#